data_AF-A0A177MGQ4-F1
#
_entry.id   AF-A0A177MGQ4-F1
#
_cell.length_a   1.000
_cell.length_b   1.000
_cell.length_c   1.000
_cell.angle_alpha   90.00
_cell.angle_beta   90.00
_cell.angle_gamma   90.00
#
_symmetry.space_group_name_H-M   'P 1'
#
loop_
_entity.id
_entity.type
_entity.pdbx_description
1 polymer ?
#
loop_
_entity_poly.entity_id
_entity_poly.type
_entity_poly.pdbx_seq_one_letter_code
_entity_poly.pdbx_strand_id
1 'polypeptide(L)'
;MANAYPPLIAALCDPACFPHPVKRVTVLETHISWVLLAGRYAYKIKKPVDLGFLDFSQLSQRHFYCQEEIRLNRRLAPGIYLQVTAIGGSPTQPIINAEPAFEYAVKMRRFAAGKLLDTLLTRGELTPAHIDSLAETIARFHTYLPENPGADCGSPDAIEAPTRQNFQQLLELMKPEDAVSIKHLQDNCRQAFLAAENLFKQRQQAGFIRECHGDLHLGNIVLLRGRPVAFDGIEFSPELRWIDTISDVAFLIMDLLHRGRTDLAYRFLNAYLQISGDYAGLGVLRFYLSYRAAVRAKIAGYRFAQTGAESTRQECLSYLNLAGSSLSPRKPALILTHGLPGCGKSTVSQIALEKHQLIRLRSDVERKRLFGLNALQKSGSAIDSGIYDPQASQKTYQYLLEKTQALLEYGFPVIVDAAFLKHAQRRPFQVLAQNLGIPFVILSIQVKDDVLRQRIRRRQEQGRDASEADLVVLDKTKTGAEALQAEELPYNVILTNNTDGMDGNDQQAAWRKLERTLE
;
A
#
# COMPACT_ATOMS: atom_id res chain seq x y z
N MET A 1 11.60 -19.03 33.24
CA MET A 1 11.98 -20.44 33.03
C MET A 1 12.59 -20.55 31.64
N ALA A 2 13.82 -21.03 31.50
CA ALA A 2 14.40 -21.23 30.17
C ALA A 2 13.61 -22.36 29.49
N ASN A 3 12.80 -22.04 28.49
CA ASN A 3 12.18 -23.08 27.67
C ASN A 3 13.33 -23.84 27.00
N ALA A 4 13.52 -25.10 27.40
CA ALA A 4 14.47 -25.98 26.76
C ALA A 4 14.00 -26.18 25.31
N TYR A 5 14.79 -25.72 24.35
CA TYR A 5 14.52 -25.97 22.94
C TYR A 5 14.45 -27.48 22.65
N PRO A 6 13.65 -27.93 21.67
CA PRO A 6 13.68 -29.32 21.23
C PRO A 6 15.10 -29.77 20.86
N PRO A 7 15.46 -31.06 20.98
CA PRO A 7 16.82 -31.56 20.79
C PRO A 7 17.51 -31.04 19.52
N LEU A 8 16.80 -31.05 18.38
CA LEU A 8 17.30 -30.52 17.11
C LEU A 8 17.74 -29.05 17.21
N ILE A 9 16.88 -28.19 17.77
CA ILE A 9 17.14 -26.76 17.86
C ILE A 9 18.24 -26.47 18.88
N ALA A 10 18.28 -27.23 19.99
CA ALA A 10 19.36 -27.15 20.96
C ALA A 10 20.71 -27.55 20.35
N ALA A 11 20.76 -28.63 19.56
CA ALA A 11 21.98 -29.08 18.90
C ALA A 11 22.46 -28.08 17.83
N LEU A 12 21.54 -27.53 17.02
CA LEU A 12 21.87 -26.51 16.01
C LEU A 12 22.26 -25.15 16.59
N CYS A 13 22.27 -24.96 17.91
CA CYS A 13 22.91 -23.81 18.53
C CYS A 13 24.44 -23.90 18.50
N ASP A 14 25.01 -25.08 18.29
CA ASP A 14 26.46 -25.27 18.10
C ASP A 14 26.89 -24.75 16.71
N PRO A 15 27.79 -23.76 16.64
CA PRO A 15 28.35 -23.27 15.38
C PRO A 15 28.98 -24.36 14.50
N ALA A 16 29.47 -25.46 15.07
CA ALA A 16 30.11 -26.55 14.34
C ALA A 16 29.13 -27.34 13.45
N CYS A 17 27.82 -27.26 13.69
CA CYS A 17 26.81 -27.93 12.86
C CYS A 17 26.66 -27.32 11.44
N PHE A 18 27.24 -26.14 11.19
CA PHE A 18 27.04 -25.42 9.93
C PHE A 18 28.23 -25.58 8.98
N PRO A 19 28.00 -25.81 7.67
CA PRO A 19 29.06 -26.06 6.68
C PRO A 19 29.77 -24.77 6.22
N HIS A 20 29.68 -23.70 7.01
CA HIS A 20 30.27 -22.40 6.72
C HIS A 20 30.69 -21.73 8.03
N PRO A 21 31.57 -20.71 8.02
CA PRO A 21 31.98 -20.04 9.24
C PRO A 21 30.81 -19.47 10.04
N VAL A 22 30.66 -19.90 11.28
CA VAL A 22 29.69 -19.41 12.26
C VAL A 22 30.43 -19.17 13.58
N LYS A 23 30.23 -17.99 14.18
CA LYS A 23 30.78 -17.67 15.51
C LYS A 23 29.77 -17.91 16.64
N ARG A 24 28.50 -17.65 16.34
CA ARG A 24 27.38 -17.77 17.28
C ARG A 24 26.10 -18.00 16.49
N VAL A 25 25.23 -18.82 17.04
CA VAL A 25 23.85 -18.99 16.57
C VAL A 25 22.91 -18.23 17.51
N THR A 26 21.94 -17.53 16.94
CA THR A 26 20.85 -16.91 17.71
C THR A 26 19.54 -17.46 17.18
N VAL A 27 18.70 -17.99 18.07
CA VAL A 27 17.39 -18.54 17.70
C VAL A 27 16.34 -17.45 17.89
N LEU A 28 15.59 -17.17 16.83
CA LEU A 28 14.34 -16.42 16.91
C LEU A 28 13.18 -17.40 16.80
N GLU A 29 12.15 -17.23 17.61
CA GLU A 29 11.01 -18.14 17.65
C GLU A 29 9.74 -17.41 17.23
N THR A 30 8.98 -18.00 16.32
CA THR A 30 7.63 -17.58 15.94
C THR A 30 6.61 -18.61 16.40
N HIS A 31 5.32 -18.37 16.16
CA HIS A 31 4.27 -19.35 16.47
C HIS A 31 4.46 -20.69 15.73
N ILE A 32 5.05 -20.66 14.53
CA ILE A 32 5.07 -21.79 13.59
C ILE A 32 6.48 -22.18 13.12
N SER A 33 7.53 -21.46 13.55
CA SER A 33 8.90 -21.74 13.12
C SER A 33 9.94 -21.32 14.16
N TRP A 34 11.14 -21.91 14.04
CA TRP A 34 12.38 -21.42 14.63
C TRP A 34 13.29 -20.89 13.51
N VAL A 35 13.89 -19.72 13.69
CA VAL A 35 14.83 -19.11 12.75
C VAL A 35 16.20 -19.03 13.41
N LEU A 36 17.14 -19.86 12.94
CA LEU A 36 18.51 -19.89 13.43
C LEU A 36 19.38 -18.92 12.63
N LEU A 37 19.85 -17.86 13.27
CA LEU A 37 20.75 -16.87 12.69
C LEU A 37 22.21 -17.35 12.81
N ALA A 38 22.75 -17.92 11.74
CA ALA A 38 24.06 -18.57 11.72
C ALA A 38 25.01 -17.87 10.71
N GLY A 39 25.88 -16.99 11.23
CA GLY A 39 26.81 -16.22 10.39
C GLY A 39 26.09 -15.33 9.37
N ARG A 40 26.36 -15.55 8.07
CA ARG A 40 25.75 -14.79 6.94
C ARG A 40 24.36 -15.32 6.54
N TYR A 41 23.93 -16.44 7.12
CA TYR A 41 22.70 -17.12 6.74
C TYR A 41 21.72 -17.18 7.92
N ALA A 42 20.47 -17.45 7.58
CA ALA A 42 19.42 -17.82 8.50
C ALA A 42 18.79 -19.13 8.03
N TYR A 43 18.41 -20.00 8.96
CA TYR A 43 17.76 -21.27 8.68
C TYR A 43 16.40 -21.29 9.37
N LYS A 44 15.30 -21.26 8.61
CA LYS A 44 13.93 -21.34 9.17
C LYS A 44 13.47 -22.79 9.14
N ILE A 45 13.21 -23.34 10.32
CA ILE A 45 12.70 -24.69 10.53
C ILE A 45 11.26 -24.58 11.02
N LYS A 46 10.34 -25.28 10.35
CA LYS A 46 8.91 -25.26 10.69
C LYS A 46 8.66 -26.13 11.92
N LYS A 47 7.82 -25.66 12.85
CA LYS A 47 7.45 -26.44 14.04
C LYS A 47 6.50 -27.58 13.66
N PRO A 48 6.60 -28.77 14.27
CA PRO A 48 5.69 -29.88 14.00
C PRO A 48 4.36 -29.68 14.73
N VAL A 49 3.54 -28.74 14.25
CA VAL A 49 2.26 -28.35 14.86
C VAL A 49 1.13 -28.42 13.85
N ASP A 50 -0.07 -28.69 14.34
CA ASP A 50 -1.34 -28.51 13.63
C ASP A 50 -2.14 -27.44 14.38
N LEU A 51 -2.47 -26.35 13.69
CA LEU A 51 -3.22 -25.21 14.23
C LEU A 51 -4.61 -25.08 13.58
N GLY A 52 -5.05 -26.09 12.83
CA GLY A 52 -6.32 -26.12 12.09
C GLY A 52 -6.30 -25.30 10.80
N PHE A 53 -5.61 -24.16 10.76
CA PHE A 53 -5.38 -23.36 9.54
C PHE A 53 -4.05 -23.69 8.85
N LEU A 54 -3.21 -24.51 9.48
CA LEU A 54 -1.97 -25.06 8.92
C LEU A 54 -1.67 -26.40 9.61
N ASP A 55 -1.14 -27.37 8.86
CA ASP A 55 -0.63 -28.62 9.39
C ASP A 55 0.82 -28.87 8.95
N PHE A 56 1.75 -28.81 9.91
CA PHE A 56 3.17 -29.11 9.78
C PHE A 56 3.57 -30.37 10.57
N SER A 57 2.62 -31.17 11.04
CA SER A 57 2.88 -32.36 11.86
C SER A 57 3.75 -33.38 11.12
N GLN A 58 3.49 -33.59 9.83
CA GLN A 58 4.24 -34.54 9.00
C GLN A 58 5.47 -33.90 8.34
N LEU A 59 6.56 -34.65 8.26
CA LEU A 59 7.80 -34.21 7.61
C LEU A 59 7.60 -33.87 6.13
N SER A 60 6.78 -34.63 5.41
CA SER A 60 6.40 -34.38 4.02
C SER A 60 5.75 -33.01 3.84
N GLN A 61 4.87 -32.61 4.76
CA GLN A 61 4.23 -31.30 4.75
C GLN A 61 5.23 -30.18 5.05
N ARG A 62 6.13 -30.36 6.03
CA ARG A 62 7.19 -29.37 6.28
C ARG A 62 8.10 -29.21 5.08
N HIS A 63 8.44 -30.29 4.38
CA HIS A 63 9.20 -30.23 3.14
C HIS A 63 8.46 -29.44 2.05
N PHE A 64 7.19 -29.79 1.80
CA PHE A 64 6.34 -29.11 0.82
C PHE A 64 6.25 -27.61 1.10
N TYR A 65 5.96 -27.21 2.34
CA TYR A 65 5.85 -25.79 2.67
C TYR A 65 7.20 -25.06 2.71
N CYS A 66 8.33 -25.75 2.92
CA CYS A 66 9.65 -25.14 2.70
C CYS A 66 9.86 -24.82 1.21
N GLN A 67 9.39 -25.68 0.30
CA GLN A 67 9.45 -25.44 -1.14
C GLN A 67 8.52 -24.30 -1.55
N GLU A 68 7.29 -24.27 -1.03
CA GLU A 68 6.33 -23.18 -1.28
C GLU A 68 6.85 -21.83 -0.76
N GLU A 69 7.49 -21.80 0.42
CA GLU A 69 8.10 -20.58 0.94
C GLU A 69 9.18 -20.04 0.00
N ILE A 70 10.03 -20.91 -0.56
CA ILE A 70 11.02 -20.53 -1.58
C ILE A 70 10.32 -20.03 -2.85
N ARG A 71 9.33 -20.77 -3.38
CA ARG A 71 8.61 -20.42 -4.62
C ARG A 71 7.96 -19.05 -4.52
N LEU A 72 7.22 -18.82 -3.43
CA LEU A 72 6.43 -17.62 -3.23
C LEU A 72 7.29 -16.41 -2.91
N ASN A 73 8.26 -16.54 -2.01
CA ASN A 73 9.00 -15.39 -1.54
C ASN A 73 10.14 -14.96 -2.47
N ARG A 74 10.66 -15.84 -3.34
CA ARG A 74 11.63 -15.43 -4.37
C ARG A 74 11.06 -14.43 -5.39
N ARG A 75 9.73 -14.32 -5.50
CA ARG A 75 9.07 -13.36 -6.41
C ARG A 75 9.37 -11.90 -6.05
N LEU A 76 9.49 -11.61 -4.75
CA LEU A 76 9.80 -10.27 -4.22
C LEU A 76 11.18 -10.18 -3.55
N ALA A 77 11.69 -11.29 -3.03
CA ALA A 77 12.95 -11.36 -2.28
C ALA A 77 13.92 -12.47 -2.78
N PRO A 78 14.27 -12.51 -4.08
CA PRO A 78 15.14 -13.57 -4.62
C PRO A 78 16.55 -13.57 -4.00
N GLY A 79 17.01 -12.42 -3.50
CA GLY A 79 18.30 -12.28 -2.81
C GLY A 79 18.30 -12.78 -1.36
N ILE A 80 17.13 -13.02 -0.76
CA ILE A 80 16.95 -13.52 0.60
C ILE A 80 16.74 -15.04 0.58
N TYR A 81 15.85 -15.56 -0.26
CA TYR A 81 15.44 -16.98 -0.25
C TYR A 81 16.34 -17.85 -1.15
N LEU A 82 17.23 -18.64 -0.54
CA LEU A 82 18.32 -19.32 -1.27
C LEU A 82 18.00 -20.74 -1.70
N GLN A 83 17.52 -21.62 -0.81
CA GLN A 83 17.13 -23.00 -1.13
C GLN A 83 16.47 -23.68 0.08
N VAL A 84 15.81 -24.81 -0.16
CA VAL A 84 15.50 -25.78 0.90
C VAL A 84 16.76 -26.60 1.21
N THR A 85 16.97 -26.94 2.47
CA THR A 85 18.12 -27.71 2.95
C THR A 85 17.65 -28.89 3.79
N ALA A 86 18.09 -30.09 3.43
CA ALA A 86 17.90 -31.31 4.21
C ALA A 86 18.74 -31.30 5.49
N ILE A 87 18.19 -31.85 6.57
CA ILE A 87 18.88 -32.08 7.83
C ILE A 87 18.78 -33.58 8.13
N GLY A 88 19.92 -34.26 8.00
CA GLY A 88 20.07 -35.69 8.30
C GLY A 88 20.83 -35.94 9.60
N GLY A 89 21.17 -37.19 9.88
CA GLY A 89 21.79 -37.60 11.14
C GLY A 89 20.74 -37.90 12.22
N SER A 90 20.91 -37.36 13.43
CA SER A 90 19.94 -37.50 14.53
C SER A 90 19.57 -36.14 15.12
N PRO A 91 18.45 -36.01 15.86
CA PRO A 91 18.09 -34.75 16.51
C PRO A 91 19.15 -34.19 17.48
N THR A 92 20.03 -35.02 18.04
CA THR A 92 21.12 -34.58 18.93
C THR A 92 22.45 -34.36 18.21
N GLN A 93 22.59 -34.90 17.00
CA GLN A 93 23.76 -34.74 16.12
C GLN A 93 23.31 -34.47 14.69
N PRO A 94 22.69 -33.30 14.43
CA PRO A 94 22.17 -32.96 13.11
C PRO A 94 23.30 -32.61 12.14
N ILE A 95 23.14 -33.04 10.88
CA ILE A 95 24.07 -32.73 9.79
C ILE A 95 23.29 -32.00 8.68
N ILE A 96 23.69 -30.75 8.42
CA ILE A 96 23.08 -29.91 7.38
C ILE A 96 23.54 -30.37 5.99
N ASN A 97 22.60 -30.45 5.04
CA ASN A 97 22.76 -31.03 3.69
C ASN A 97 23.08 -32.54 3.70
N ALA A 98 22.54 -33.29 4.66
CA ALA A 98 22.69 -34.75 4.71
C ALA A 98 21.34 -35.46 4.52
N GLU A 99 21.41 -36.63 3.90
CA GLU A 99 20.30 -37.55 3.69
C GLU A 99 20.59 -38.89 4.42
N PRO A 100 19.57 -39.66 4.83
CA PRO A 100 18.15 -39.33 4.76
C PRO A 100 17.78 -38.18 5.71
N ALA A 101 17.02 -37.22 5.20
CA ALA A 101 16.54 -36.09 5.97
C ALA A 101 15.49 -36.53 7.01
N PHE A 102 15.69 -36.15 8.26
CA PHE A 102 14.64 -36.22 9.28
C PHE A 102 13.96 -34.86 9.52
N GLU A 103 14.53 -33.78 8.98
CA GLU A 103 13.94 -32.43 8.99
C GLU A 103 14.41 -31.60 7.78
N TYR A 104 13.68 -30.53 7.45
CA TYR A 104 14.05 -29.55 6.43
C TYR A 104 14.12 -28.13 6.99
N ALA A 105 14.95 -27.31 6.37
CA ALA A 105 15.04 -25.88 6.65
C ALA A 105 15.02 -25.04 5.36
N VAL A 106 14.42 -23.86 5.44
CA VAL A 106 14.59 -22.82 4.43
C VAL A 106 15.88 -22.06 4.72
N LYS A 107 16.88 -22.20 3.84
CA LYS A 107 18.14 -21.45 3.92
C LYS A 107 17.96 -20.09 3.29
N MET A 108 18.21 -19.05 4.08
CA MET A 108 18.05 -17.65 3.70
C MET A 108 19.34 -16.86 3.90
N ARG A 109 19.51 -15.79 3.15
CA ARG A 109 20.54 -14.78 3.42
C ARG A 109 20.06 -13.90 4.57
N ARG A 110 20.86 -13.83 5.63
CA ARG A 110 20.55 -12.99 6.78
C ARG A 110 20.68 -11.51 6.41
N PHE A 111 19.79 -10.70 6.97
CA PHE A 111 19.88 -9.24 6.94
C PHE A 111 19.88 -8.68 8.38
N ALA A 112 20.23 -7.41 8.52
CA ALA A 112 20.24 -6.75 9.81
C ALA A 112 18.81 -6.40 10.25
N ALA A 113 18.39 -6.81 11.45
CA ALA A 113 17.05 -6.51 11.98
C ALA A 113 16.75 -5.00 12.01
N GLY A 114 17.76 -4.16 12.25
CA GLY A 114 17.65 -2.71 12.19
C GLY A 114 17.37 -2.12 10.80
N LYS A 115 17.19 -2.95 9.77
CA LYS A 115 16.80 -2.54 8.40
C LYS A 115 15.35 -2.88 8.06
N LEU A 116 14.59 -3.48 8.96
CA LEU A 116 13.13 -3.65 8.80
C LEU A 116 12.46 -2.28 8.75
N LEU A 117 11.46 -2.10 7.89
CA LEU A 117 10.84 -0.78 7.68
C LEU A 117 10.09 -0.28 8.93
N ASP A 118 9.57 -1.18 9.76
CA ASP A 118 8.96 -0.80 11.03
C ASP A 118 9.99 -0.17 11.99
N THR A 119 11.21 -0.73 12.03
CA THR A 119 12.32 -0.24 12.83
C THR A 119 12.87 1.08 12.28
N LEU A 120 13.00 1.19 10.95
CA LEU A 120 13.38 2.44 10.30
C LEU A 120 12.34 3.54 10.54
N LEU A 121 11.06 3.17 10.55
CA LEU A 121 9.99 4.12 10.82
C LEU A 121 10.06 4.66 12.25
N THR A 122 10.25 3.81 13.25
CA THR A 122 10.44 4.22 14.65
C THR A 122 11.65 5.14 14.83
N ARG A 123 12.68 5.02 13.98
CA ARG A 123 13.89 5.87 13.99
C ARG A 123 13.77 7.14 13.14
N GLY A 124 12.67 7.33 12.42
CA GLY A 124 12.52 8.44 11.48
C GLY A 124 13.37 8.31 10.20
N GLU A 125 13.87 7.12 9.89
CA GLU A 125 14.72 6.83 8.72
C GLU A 125 13.92 6.36 7.49
N LEU A 126 12.61 6.12 7.63
CA LEU A 126 11.73 5.76 6.51
C LEU A 126 11.38 7.00 5.69
N THR A 127 11.94 7.09 4.47
CA THR A 127 11.80 8.25 3.58
C THR A 127 10.66 8.11 2.58
N PRO A 128 10.15 9.23 2.02
CA PRO A 128 9.17 9.19 0.94
C PRO A 128 9.65 8.43 -0.31
N ALA A 129 10.96 8.49 -0.62
CA ALA A 129 11.55 7.77 -1.75
C ALA A 129 11.52 6.23 -1.55
N HIS A 130 11.65 5.75 -0.31
CA HIS A 130 11.45 4.32 -0.02
C HIS A 130 10.01 3.93 -0.33
N ILE A 131 9.03 4.74 0.08
CA ILE A 131 7.61 4.47 -0.16
C ILE A 131 7.27 4.45 -1.64
N ASP A 132 7.79 5.39 -2.44
CA ASP A 132 7.57 5.40 -3.89
C ASP A 132 8.13 4.13 -4.56
N SER A 133 9.37 3.74 -4.19
CA SER A 133 10.01 2.54 -4.71
C SER A 133 9.26 1.26 -4.34
N LEU A 134 8.66 1.23 -3.14
CA LEU A 134 7.84 0.11 -2.69
C LEU A 134 6.52 0.06 -3.47
N ALA A 135 5.84 1.19 -3.64
CA ALA A 135 4.61 1.28 -4.43
C ALA A 135 4.83 0.81 -5.88
N GLU A 136 5.94 1.23 -6.51
CA GLU A 136 6.31 0.77 -7.85
C GLU A 136 6.53 -0.73 -7.92
N THR A 137 7.24 -1.29 -6.93
CA THR A 137 7.52 -2.74 -6.86
C THR A 137 6.23 -3.54 -6.69
N ILE A 138 5.36 -3.14 -5.76
CA ILE A 138 4.12 -3.86 -5.46
C ILE A 138 3.09 -3.71 -6.58
N ALA A 139 2.94 -2.52 -7.18
CA ALA A 139 2.04 -2.33 -8.31
C ALA A 139 2.44 -3.23 -9.49
N ARG A 140 3.74 -3.25 -9.85
CA ARG A 140 4.23 -4.15 -10.90
C ARG A 140 4.06 -5.61 -10.54
N PHE A 141 4.38 -5.99 -9.30
CA PHE A 141 4.19 -7.35 -8.82
C PHE A 141 2.74 -7.81 -9.03
N HIS A 142 1.75 -7.02 -8.58
CA HIS A 142 0.34 -7.34 -8.77
C HIS A 142 -0.09 -7.41 -10.24
N THR A 143 0.43 -6.54 -11.11
CA THR A 143 0.13 -6.57 -12.55
C THR A 143 0.61 -7.86 -13.23
N TYR A 144 1.75 -8.42 -12.80
CA TYR A 144 2.36 -9.60 -13.43
C TYR A 144 2.07 -10.93 -12.71
N LEU A 145 1.34 -10.91 -11.58
CA LEU A 145 0.92 -12.13 -10.91
C LEU A 145 -0.05 -12.92 -11.80
N PRO A 146 -0.03 -14.27 -11.73
CA PRO A 146 -1.01 -15.08 -12.44
C PRO A 146 -2.43 -14.78 -11.94
N GLU A 147 -3.38 -14.91 -12.85
CA GLU A 147 -4.81 -14.91 -12.50
C GLU A 147 -5.15 -16.14 -11.69
N ASN A 148 -6.16 -16.01 -10.83
CA ASN A 148 -6.62 -17.10 -9.99
C ASN A 148 -7.05 -18.32 -10.82
N PRO A 149 -6.46 -19.52 -10.60
CA PRO A 149 -6.78 -20.72 -11.36
C PRO A 149 -8.12 -21.37 -10.99
N GLY A 150 -8.84 -20.89 -9.97
CA GLY A 150 -10.11 -21.51 -9.53
C GLY A 150 -11.13 -20.53 -8.92
N ALA A 151 -12.42 -20.87 -8.99
CA ALA A 151 -13.53 -19.99 -8.62
C ALA A 151 -13.68 -19.73 -7.11
N ASP A 152 -13.07 -20.54 -6.25
CA ASP A 152 -13.38 -20.53 -4.81
C ASP A 152 -12.60 -19.46 -4.03
N CYS A 153 -11.39 -19.10 -4.48
CA CYS A 153 -10.59 -18.07 -3.82
C CYS A 153 -11.06 -16.66 -4.20
N GLY A 154 -11.14 -15.78 -3.19
CA GLY A 154 -11.54 -14.38 -3.37
C GLY A 154 -13.01 -14.17 -3.72
N SER A 155 -13.86 -15.19 -3.54
CA SER A 155 -15.32 -15.00 -3.54
C SER A 155 -15.75 -14.10 -2.37
N PRO A 156 -16.91 -13.43 -2.45
CA PRO A 156 -17.44 -12.67 -1.32
C PRO A 156 -17.49 -13.49 -0.02
N ASP A 157 -17.89 -14.75 -0.08
CA ASP A 157 -17.93 -15.65 1.09
C ASP A 157 -16.51 -15.92 1.66
N ALA A 158 -15.52 -16.13 0.78
CA ALA A 158 -14.12 -16.31 1.17
C ALA A 158 -13.52 -15.04 1.78
N ILE A 159 -14.08 -13.86 1.52
CA ILE A 159 -13.70 -12.58 2.12
C ILE A 159 -14.41 -12.37 3.47
N GLU A 160 -15.71 -12.67 3.55
CA GLU A 160 -16.51 -12.46 4.76
C GLU A 160 -16.16 -13.45 5.87
N ALA A 161 -15.97 -14.74 5.54
CA ALA A 161 -15.81 -15.80 6.54
C ALA A 161 -14.61 -15.56 7.48
N PRO A 162 -13.38 -15.24 7.00
CA PRO A 162 -12.27 -14.90 7.88
C PRO A 162 -12.52 -13.64 8.71
N THR A 163 -13.24 -12.66 8.15
CA THR A 163 -13.61 -11.43 8.87
C THR A 163 -14.50 -11.76 10.06
N ARG A 164 -15.56 -12.55 9.85
CA ARG A 164 -16.46 -13.01 10.91
C ARG A 164 -15.73 -13.82 11.98
N GLN A 165 -14.84 -14.72 11.56
CA GLN A 165 -14.05 -15.54 12.48
C GLN A 165 -13.13 -14.68 13.37
N ASN A 166 -12.54 -13.62 12.83
CA ASN A 166 -11.70 -12.72 13.62
C ASN A 166 -12.47 -12.11 14.80
N PHE A 167 -13.70 -11.63 14.56
CA PHE A 167 -14.53 -11.05 15.62
C PHE A 167 -15.00 -12.08 16.65
N GLN A 168 -15.35 -13.29 16.21
CA GLN A 168 -15.68 -14.37 17.14
C GLN A 168 -14.51 -14.69 18.08
N GLN A 169 -13.30 -14.84 17.52
CA GLN A 169 -12.09 -15.10 18.31
C GLN A 169 -11.75 -13.92 19.23
N LEU A 170 -11.93 -12.68 18.77
CA LEU A 170 -11.72 -11.48 19.60
C LEU A 170 -12.65 -11.44 20.83
N LEU A 171 -13.91 -11.88 20.69
CA LEU A 171 -14.84 -11.96 21.83
C LEU A 171 -14.41 -12.99 22.87
N GLU A 172 -13.72 -14.05 22.46
CA GLU A 172 -13.17 -15.08 23.36
C GLU A 172 -11.86 -14.64 24.01
N LEU A 173 -11.04 -13.84 23.31
CA LEU A 173 -9.71 -13.42 23.75
C LEU A 173 -9.69 -12.17 24.65
N MET A 174 -10.70 -11.31 24.54
CA MET A 174 -10.75 -10.00 25.19
C MET A 174 -11.61 -10.01 26.47
N LYS A 175 -11.53 -8.94 27.27
CA LYS A 175 -12.31 -8.85 28.52
C LYS A 175 -13.80 -8.65 28.21
N PRO A 176 -14.73 -9.08 29.09
CA PRO A 176 -16.17 -8.90 28.87
C PRO A 176 -16.60 -7.44 28.65
N GLU A 177 -15.91 -6.48 29.27
CA GLU A 177 -16.14 -5.04 29.09
C GLU A 177 -15.88 -4.55 27.64
N ASP A 178 -15.05 -5.26 26.88
CA ASP A 178 -14.74 -4.94 25.46
C ASP A 178 -15.80 -5.50 24.50
N ALA A 179 -16.66 -6.42 24.95
CA ALA A 179 -17.54 -7.17 24.07
C ALA A 179 -18.55 -6.29 23.31
N VAL A 180 -19.00 -5.19 23.92
CA VAL A 180 -19.97 -4.26 23.30
C VAL A 180 -19.35 -3.55 22.10
N SER A 181 -18.12 -3.03 22.24
CA SER A 181 -17.44 -2.33 21.15
C SER A 181 -17.05 -3.28 20.02
N ILE A 182 -16.62 -4.50 20.36
CA ILE A 182 -16.29 -5.55 19.38
C ILE A 182 -17.53 -5.95 18.56
N LYS A 183 -18.68 -6.17 19.21
CA LYS A 183 -19.94 -6.51 18.52
C LYS A 183 -20.43 -5.38 17.60
N HIS A 184 -20.40 -4.14 18.08
CA HIS A 184 -20.76 -3.00 17.23
C HIS A 184 -19.84 -2.90 16.01
N LEU A 185 -18.52 -3.07 16.20
CA LEU A 185 -17.59 -3.07 15.07
C LEU A 185 -17.84 -4.24 14.11
N GLN A 186 -18.16 -5.43 14.62
CA GLN A 186 -18.55 -6.59 13.81
C GLN A 186 -19.77 -6.28 12.94
N ASP A 187 -20.80 -5.64 13.50
CA ASP A 187 -22.00 -5.23 12.77
C ASP A 187 -21.67 -4.19 11.70
N ASN A 188 -20.85 -3.18 12.02
CA ASN A 188 -20.40 -2.17 11.05
C ASN A 188 -19.58 -2.79 9.91
N CYS A 189 -18.70 -3.75 10.21
CA CYS A 189 -17.94 -4.49 9.19
C CYS A 189 -18.88 -5.28 8.27
N ARG A 190 -19.91 -5.90 8.84
CA ARG A 190 -20.92 -6.64 8.06
C ARG A 190 -21.72 -5.71 7.15
N GLN A 191 -22.14 -4.55 7.62
CA GLN A 191 -22.84 -3.57 6.78
C GLN A 191 -21.93 -3.06 5.65
N ALA A 192 -20.66 -2.77 5.95
CA ALA A 192 -19.68 -2.35 4.94
C ALA A 192 -19.41 -3.45 3.90
N PHE A 193 -19.38 -4.72 4.31
CA PHE A 193 -19.27 -5.87 3.40
C PHE A 193 -20.48 -5.95 2.45
N LEU A 194 -21.69 -5.92 3.00
CA LEU A 194 -22.93 -5.99 2.21
C LEU A 194 -23.03 -4.83 1.20
N ALA A 195 -22.62 -3.61 1.61
CA ALA A 195 -22.58 -2.45 0.72
C ALA A 195 -21.57 -2.61 -0.43
N ALA A 196 -20.50 -3.40 -0.24
CA ALA A 196 -19.44 -3.61 -1.21
C ALA A 196 -19.53 -4.96 -1.94
N GLU A 197 -20.53 -5.80 -1.66
CA GLU A 197 -20.62 -7.18 -2.16
C GLU A 197 -20.54 -7.27 -3.69
N ASN A 198 -21.26 -6.40 -4.38
CA ASN A 198 -21.23 -6.33 -5.85
C ASN A 198 -19.86 -5.92 -6.38
N LEU A 199 -19.14 -5.05 -5.66
CA LEU A 199 -17.77 -4.67 -6.04
C LEU A 199 -16.81 -5.84 -5.87
N PHE A 200 -16.92 -6.64 -4.80
CA PHE A 200 -16.10 -7.86 -4.66
C PHE A 200 -16.32 -8.84 -5.82
N LYS A 201 -17.58 -9.06 -6.23
CA LYS A 201 -17.91 -9.90 -7.39
C LYS A 201 -17.30 -9.37 -8.69
N GLN A 202 -17.43 -8.05 -8.94
CA GLN A 202 -16.83 -7.41 -10.10
C GLN A 202 -15.31 -7.54 -10.11
N ARG A 203 -14.67 -7.39 -8.94
CA ARG A 203 -13.21 -7.50 -8.81
C ARG A 203 -12.72 -8.93 -9.03
N GLN A 204 -13.47 -9.93 -8.56
CA GLN A 204 -13.21 -11.33 -8.87
C GLN A 204 -13.27 -11.59 -10.38
N GLN A 205 -14.33 -11.14 -11.04
CA GLN A 205 -14.54 -11.30 -12.49
C GLN A 205 -13.51 -10.55 -13.34
N ALA A 206 -13.05 -9.39 -12.87
CA ALA A 206 -12.03 -8.60 -13.54
C ALA A 206 -10.59 -9.07 -13.25
N GLY A 207 -10.42 -10.22 -12.58
CA GLY A 207 -9.11 -10.83 -12.35
C GLY A 207 -8.26 -10.10 -11.31
N PHE A 208 -8.85 -9.42 -10.32
CA PHE A 208 -8.10 -8.78 -9.22
C PHE A 208 -7.74 -9.72 -8.08
N ILE A 209 -8.24 -10.97 -8.10
CA ILE A 209 -7.77 -12.02 -7.20
C ILE A 209 -6.50 -12.64 -7.76
N ARG A 210 -5.39 -12.46 -7.06
CA ARG A 210 -4.04 -12.84 -7.49
C ARG A 210 -3.32 -13.56 -6.33
N GLU A 211 -2.27 -14.33 -6.62
CA GLU A 211 -1.43 -14.98 -5.60
C GLU A 211 -0.49 -13.96 -4.92
N CYS A 212 -1.06 -13.03 -4.17
CA CYS A 212 -0.42 -11.88 -3.54
C CYS A 212 0.58 -12.27 -2.42
N HIS A 213 1.09 -11.28 -1.68
CA HIS A 213 1.97 -11.52 -0.54
C HIS A 213 1.20 -12.07 0.69
N GLY A 214 -0.01 -11.58 0.94
CA GLY A 214 -0.91 -12.05 2.00
C GLY A 214 -0.64 -11.42 3.37
N ASP A 215 0.62 -11.05 3.65
CA ASP A 215 1.07 -10.45 4.92
C ASP A 215 1.97 -9.20 4.72
N LEU A 216 1.57 -8.30 3.82
CA LEU A 216 2.38 -7.14 3.40
C LEU A 216 2.33 -5.99 4.42
N HIS A 217 3.06 -6.10 5.53
CA HIS A 217 3.18 -5.03 6.55
C HIS A 217 4.64 -4.62 6.78
N LEU A 218 4.93 -3.50 7.46
CA LEU A 218 6.28 -2.93 7.57
C LEU A 218 7.30 -3.88 8.23
N GLY A 219 6.86 -4.72 9.17
CA GLY A 219 7.70 -5.77 9.78
C GLY A 219 8.16 -6.87 8.80
N ASN A 220 7.51 -7.00 7.65
CA ASN A 220 7.80 -7.97 6.59
C ASN A 220 8.41 -7.28 5.36
N ILE A 221 9.00 -6.10 5.54
CA ILE A 221 9.70 -5.36 4.49
C ILE A 221 11.04 -4.90 5.03
N VAL A 222 12.12 -5.24 4.32
CA VAL A 222 13.49 -4.89 4.70
C VAL A 222 14.12 -3.96 3.67
N LEU A 223 14.87 -2.96 4.13
CA LEU A 223 15.67 -2.10 3.26
C LEU A 223 17.01 -2.77 2.92
N LEU A 224 17.13 -3.28 1.68
CA LEU A 224 18.35 -3.91 1.17
C LEU A 224 18.95 -3.05 0.08
N ARG A 225 20.21 -2.63 0.27
CA ARG A 225 20.96 -1.79 -0.69
C ARG A 225 20.16 -0.55 -1.14
N GLY A 226 19.46 0.07 -0.19
CA GLY A 226 18.64 1.28 -0.43
C GLY A 226 17.26 1.02 -1.06
N ARG A 227 16.85 -0.24 -1.25
CA ARG A 227 15.54 -0.58 -1.82
C ARG A 227 14.71 -1.42 -0.84
N PRO A 228 13.42 -1.10 -0.63
CA PRO A 228 12.52 -1.96 0.11
C PRO A 228 12.32 -3.30 -0.59
N VAL A 229 12.36 -4.38 0.18
CA VAL A 229 12.18 -5.76 -0.27
C VAL A 229 11.19 -6.42 0.67
N ALA A 230 10.01 -6.77 0.17
CA ALA A 230 9.00 -7.53 0.91
C ALA A 230 9.42 -9.01 0.98
N PHE A 231 9.29 -9.62 2.16
CA PHE A 231 9.67 -10.99 2.46
C PHE A 231 8.68 -11.59 3.47
N ASP A 232 8.71 -12.91 3.64
CA ASP A 232 7.82 -13.64 4.57
C ASP A 232 6.33 -13.53 4.23
N GLY A 233 6.02 -13.58 2.93
CA GLY A 233 4.66 -13.78 2.42
C GLY A 233 4.15 -15.19 2.71
N ILE A 234 2.83 -15.30 2.89
CA ILE A 234 2.16 -16.51 3.42
C ILE A 234 2.27 -17.68 2.46
N GLU A 235 2.94 -18.76 2.88
CA GLU A 235 3.08 -20.00 2.11
C GLU A 235 2.04 -21.06 2.45
N PHE A 236 1.50 -21.03 3.66
CA PHE A 236 0.79 -22.18 4.25
C PHE A 236 -0.72 -22.22 4.01
N SER A 237 -1.35 -21.10 3.62
CA SER A 237 -2.78 -21.04 3.30
C SER A 237 -3.00 -20.37 1.95
N PRO A 238 -3.56 -21.08 0.96
CA PRO A 238 -3.98 -20.51 -0.30
C PRO A 238 -5.01 -19.38 -0.12
N GLU A 239 -5.97 -19.52 0.81
CA GLU A 239 -7.02 -18.50 0.99
C GLU A 239 -6.46 -17.16 1.48
N LEU A 240 -5.34 -17.17 2.19
CA LEU A 240 -4.69 -15.95 2.71
C LEU A 240 -3.78 -15.26 1.68
N ARG A 241 -3.43 -15.93 0.57
CA ARG A 241 -2.58 -15.36 -0.49
C ARG A 241 -3.30 -15.17 -1.83
N TRP A 242 -4.30 -15.98 -2.15
CA TRP A 242 -5.19 -15.78 -3.29
C TRP A 242 -6.28 -14.77 -2.92
N ILE A 243 -5.86 -13.52 -2.86
CA ILE A 243 -6.66 -12.41 -2.34
C ILE A 243 -6.73 -11.29 -3.38
N ASP A 244 -7.67 -10.40 -3.17
CA ASP A 244 -7.74 -9.13 -3.89
C ASP A 244 -6.44 -8.34 -3.70
N THR A 245 -5.87 -7.85 -4.80
CA THR A 245 -4.70 -6.95 -4.77
C THR A 245 -4.87 -5.74 -3.83
N ILE A 246 -6.10 -5.22 -3.66
CA ILE A 246 -6.40 -4.15 -2.70
C ILE A 246 -6.36 -4.65 -1.26
N SER A 247 -6.75 -5.90 -1.00
CA SER A 247 -6.60 -6.51 0.33
C SER A 247 -5.13 -6.64 0.73
N ASP A 248 -4.24 -6.93 -0.22
CA ASP A 248 -2.79 -7.03 0.03
C ASP A 248 -2.20 -5.66 0.37
N VAL A 249 -2.45 -4.64 -0.46
CA VAL A 249 -1.94 -3.28 -0.18
C VAL A 249 -2.61 -2.62 1.03
N ALA A 250 -3.85 -2.97 1.35
CA ALA A 250 -4.53 -2.47 2.54
C ALA A 250 -3.77 -2.83 3.82
N PHE A 251 -3.03 -3.94 3.84
CA PHE A 251 -2.26 -4.33 5.02
C PHE A 251 -1.15 -3.32 5.32
N LEU A 252 -0.40 -2.90 4.30
CA LEU A 252 0.65 -1.89 4.44
C LEU A 252 0.07 -0.51 4.78
N ILE A 253 -1.01 -0.12 4.11
CA ILE A 253 -1.69 1.16 4.35
C ILE A 253 -2.19 1.22 5.79
N MET A 254 -2.85 0.16 6.27
CA MET A 254 -3.32 0.04 7.65
C MET A 254 -2.17 0.14 8.65
N ASP A 255 -1.04 -0.55 8.42
CA ASP A 255 0.13 -0.50 9.32
C ASP A 255 0.75 0.91 9.38
N LEU A 256 0.81 1.64 8.26
CA LEU A 256 1.25 3.04 8.24
C LEU A 256 0.27 3.97 8.98
N LEU A 257 -1.05 3.77 8.80
CA LEU A 257 -2.08 4.54 9.49
C LEU A 257 -2.04 4.31 11.01
N HIS A 258 -1.91 3.05 11.44
CA HIS A 258 -1.80 2.68 12.86
C HIS A 258 -0.62 3.37 13.54
N ARG A 259 0.48 3.54 12.81
CA ARG A 259 1.71 4.17 13.30
C ARG A 259 1.74 5.70 13.11
N GLY A 260 0.61 6.31 12.78
CA GLY A 260 0.47 7.76 12.66
C GLY A 260 1.16 8.36 11.42
N ARG A 261 1.48 7.55 10.42
CA ARG A 261 2.11 7.98 9.16
C ARG A 261 1.14 8.00 8.00
N THR A 262 0.06 8.76 8.20
CA THR A 262 -0.96 9.02 7.18
C THR A 262 -0.37 9.62 5.91
N ASP A 263 0.65 10.47 6.04
CA ASP A 263 1.42 11.03 4.92
C ASP A 263 2.01 9.93 4.03
N LEU A 264 2.73 8.97 4.62
CA LEU A 264 3.32 7.86 3.88
C LEU A 264 2.27 6.88 3.36
N ALA A 265 1.19 6.66 4.10
CA ALA A 265 0.09 5.79 3.69
C ALA A 265 -0.56 6.28 2.39
N TYR A 266 -0.89 7.59 2.33
CA TYR A 266 -1.50 8.19 1.15
C TYR A 266 -0.50 8.43 0.02
N ARG A 267 0.79 8.62 0.33
CA ARG A 267 1.85 8.59 -0.69
C ARG A 267 1.92 7.22 -1.37
N PHE A 268 1.98 6.14 -0.58
CA PHE A 268 2.00 4.76 -1.09
C PHE A 268 0.76 4.48 -1.94
N LEU A 269 -0.43 4.75 -1.40
CA LEU A 269 -1.70 4.46 -2.08
C LEU A 269 -1.79 5.19 -3.41
N ASN A 270 -1.49 6.49 -3.45
CA ASN A 270 -1.55 7.26 -4.69
C ASN A 270 -0.50 6.80 -5.71
N ALA A 271 0.72 6.48 -5.28
CA ALA A 271 1.74 5.94 -6.17
C ALA A 271 1.33 4.57 -6.75
N TYR A 272 0.76 3.69 -5.93
CA TYR A 272 0.22 2.40 -6.35
C TYR A 272 -0.88 2.57 -7.40
N LEU A 273 -1.90 3.39 -7.11
CA LEU A 273 -3.04 3.65 -8.01
C LEU A 273 -2.61 4.29 -9.33
N GLN A 274 -1.66 5.22 -9.29
CA GLN A 274 -1.16 5.87 -10.50
C GLN A 274 -0.45 4.88 -11.43
N ILE A 275 0.14 3.82 -10.90
CA ILE A 275 0.81 2.78 -11.69
C ILE A 275 -0.22 1.73 -12.14
N SER A 276 -0.94 1.13 -11.20
CA SER A 276 -1.90 0.04 -11.47
C SER A 276 -3.13 0.51 -12.27
N GLY A 277 -3.57 1.75 -12.08
CA GLY A 277 -4.83 2.26 -12.62
C GLY A 277 -6.08 1.75 -11.89
N ASP A 278 -5.91 0.99 -10.80
CA ASP A 278 -7.00 0.33 -10.07
C ASP A 278 -7.75 1.29 -9.12
N TYR A 279 -8.24 2.40 -9.66
CA TYR A 279 -9.04 3.37 -8.90
C TYR A 279 -10.39 2.79 -8.46
N ALA A 280 -10.94 1.81 -9.19
CA ALA A 280 -12.18 1.13 -8.81
C ALA A 280 -12.00 0.33 -7.50
N GLY A 281 -10.79 -0.17 -7.23
CA GLY A 281 -10.44 -0.85 -6.00
C GLY A 281 -10.62 -0.02 -4.72
N LEU A 282 -10.69 1.30 -4.83
CA LEU A 282 -10.98 2.15 -3.67
C LEU A 282 -12.39 1.92 -3.09
N GLY A 283 -13.33 1.41 -3.88
CA GLY A 283 -14.67 1.07 -3.39
C GLY A 283 -14.67 -0.05 -2.34
N VAL A 284 -13.62 -0.89 -2.29
CA VAL A 284 -13.48 -1.97 -1.29
C VAL A 284 -12.39 -1.70 -0.25
N LEU A 285 -11.58 -0.63 -0.42
CA LEU A 285 -10.40 -0.37 0.41
C LEU A 285 -10.75 -0.23 1.90
N ARG A 286 -11.81 0.51 2.25
CA ARG A 286 -12.17 0.77 3.66
C ARG A 286 -12.53 -0.49 4.42
N PHE A 287 -13.26 -1.40 3.77
CA PHE A 287 -13.53 -2.72 4.31
C PHE A 287 -12.22 -3.48 4.54
N TYR A 288 -11.32 -3.50 3.56
CA TYR A 288 -10.04 -4.20 3.72
C TYR A 288 -9.12 -3.59 4.77
N LEU A 289 -9.10 -2.26 4.94
CA LEU A 289 -8.39 -1.61 6.05
C LEU A 289 -8.93 -2.07 7.40
N SER A 290 -10.26 -2.12 7.53
CA SER A 290 -10.93 -2.60 8.75
C SER A 290 -10.64 -4.07 9.04
N TYR A 291 -10.76 -4.92 8.01
CA TYR A 291 -10.42 -6.34 8.09
C TYR A 291 -8.97 -6.57 8.52
N ARG A 292 -7.99 -5.89 7.89
CA ARG A 292 -6.57 -6.04 8.22
C ARG A 292 -6.26 -5.53 9.63
N ALA A 293 -6.89 -4.45 10.06
CA ALA A 293 -6.79 -3.97 11.43
C ALA A 293 -7.37 -5.00 12.42
N ALA A 294 -8.52 -5.63 12.12
CA ALA A 294 -9.08 -6.70 12.95
C ALA A 294 -8.19 -7.95 13.02
N VAL A 295 -7.48 -8.30 11.94
CA VAL A 295 -6.45 -9.36 11.95
C VAL A 295 -5.33 -9.01 12.95
N ARG A 296 -4.79 -7.78 12.92
CA ARG A 296 -3.76 -7.35 13.88
C ARG A 296 -4.28 -7.28 15.31
N ALA A 297 -5.51 -6.81 15.50
CA ALA A 297 -6.18 -6.83 16.80
C ALA A 297 -6.24 -8.27 17.35
N LYS A 298 -6.65 -9.24 16.53
CA LYS A 298 -6.70 -10.65 16.93
C LYS A 298 -5.34 -11.18 17.36
N ILE A 299 -4.29 -10.88 16.61
CA ILE A 299 -2.92 -11.32 16.96
C ILE A 299 -2.49 -10.70 18.31
N ALA A 300 -2.80 -9.42 18.55
CA ALA A 300 -2.56 -8.79 19.85
C ALA A 300 -3.41 -9.42 20.97
N GLY A 301 -4.66 -9.79 20.68
CA GLY A 301 -5.54 -10.53 21.58
C GLY A 301 -4.99 -11.89 22.01
N TYR A 302 -4.39 -12.66 21.09
CA TYR A 302 -3.71 -13.91 21.45
C TYR A 302 -2.53 -13.68 22.41
N ARG A 303 -1.73 -12.63 22.18
CA ARG A 303 -0.65 -12.27 23.11
C ARG A 303 -1.18 -11.82 24.46
N PHE A 304 -2.30 -11.11 24.49
CA PHE A 304 -2.98 -10.75 25.73
C PHE A 304 -3.44 -11.98 26.51
N ALA A 305 -4.09 -12.93 25.85
CA ALA A 305 -4.50 -14.18 26.48
C ALA A 305 -3.31 -15.01 27.03
N GLN A 306 -2.16 -14.97 26.36
CA GLN A 306 -0.94 -15.67 26.79
C GLN A 306 -0.21 -14.99 27.96
N THR A 307 -0.19 -13.66 28.00
CA THR A 307 0.66 -12.88 28.92
C THR A 307 -0.10 -12.18 30.05
N GLY A 308 -1.40 -11.91 29.86
CA GLY A 308 -2.20 -11.07 30.73
C GLY A 308 -1.78 -9.59 30.76
N ALA A 309 -0.83 -9.16 29.91
CA ALA A 309 -0.25 -7.83 29.98
C ALA A 309 -1.18 -6.75 29.39
N GLU A 310 -1.52 -5.72 30.18
CA GLU A 310 -2.43 -4.66 29.73
C GLU A 310 -1.92 -3.90 28.49
N SER A 311 -0.60 -3.81 28.28
CA SER A 311 -0.02 -3.23 27.07
C SER A 311 -0.46 -3.96 25.78
N THR A 312 -0.58 -5.29 25.83
CA THR A 312 -1.06 -6.08 24.67
C THR A 312 -2.56 -5.95 24.46
N ARG A 313 -3.34 -5.73 25.53
CA ARG A 313 -4.76 -5.36 25.42
C ARG A 313 -4.93 -3.98 24.78
N GLN A 314 -4.16 -2.99 25.22
CA GLN A 314 -4.16 -1.65 24.63
C GLN A 314 -3.78 -1.67 23.14
N GLU A 315 -2.79 -2.49 22.77
CA GLU A 315 -2.44 -2.71 21.37
C GLU A 315 -3.64 -3.26 20.58
N CYS A 316 -4.33 -4.30 21.10
CA CYS A 316 -5.54 -4.83 20.48
C CYS A 316 -6.61 -3.76 20.29
N LEU A 317 -6.94 -3.01 21.34
CA LEU A 317 -7.93 -1.93 21.30
C LEU A 317 -7.55 -0.83 20.29
N SER A 318 -6.26 -0.50 20.18
CA SER A 318 -5.79 0.49 19.20
C SER A 318 -6.06 0.07 17.75
N TYR A 319 -5.92 -1.23 17.45
CA TYR A 319 -6.26 -1.77 16.13
C TYR A 319 -7.78 -1.83 15.92
N LEU A 320 -8.58 -2.17 16.94
CA LEU A 320 -10.05 -2.10 16.83
C LEU A 320 -10.55 -0.66 16.58
N ASN A 321 -9.92 0.34 17.21
CA ASN A 321 -10.21 1.75 16.95
C ASN A 321 -9.85 2.15 15.50
N LEU A 322 -8.72 1.67 14.98
CA LEU A 322 -8.37 1.88 13.57
C LEU A 322 -9.36 1.18 12.63
N ALA A 323 -9.80 -0.02 12.97
CA ALA A 323 -10.79 -0.76 12.19
C ALA A 323 -12.13 -0.02 12.10
N GLY A 324 -12.61 0.53 13.23
CA GLY A 324 -13.82 1.35 13.25
C GLY A 324 -13.67 2.68 12.51
N SER A 325 -12.54 3.39 12.70
CA SER A 325 -12.31 4.67 12.02
C SER A 325 -12.15 4.52 10.49
N SER A 326 -11.67 3.36 10.03
CA SER A 326 -11.58 3.04 8.59
C SER A 326 -12.94 2.92 7.91
N LEU A 327 -13.99 2.52 8.66
CA LEU A 327 -15.36 2.39 8.16
C LEU A 327 -16.21 3.65 8.35
N SER A 328 -15.69 4.62 9.11
CA SER A 328 -16.44 5.84 9.42
C SER A 328 -16.71 6.64 8.13
N PRO A 329 -17.92 7.17 7.93
CA PRO A 329 -18.20 8.06 6.81
C PRO A 329 -17.20 9.22 6.79
N ARG A 330 -16.69 9.53 5.60
CA ARG A 330 -15.83 10.70 5.38
C ARG A 330 -16.59 11.68 4.50
N LYS A 331 -16.38 12.97 4.74
CA LYS A 331 -16.87 14.03 3.87
C LYS A 331 -15.95 14.08 2.63
N PRO A 332 -16.42 13.70 1.44
CA PRO A 332 -15.65 13.90 0.22
C PRO A 332 -15.55 15.40 -0.08
N ALA A 333 -14.51 15.78 -0.80
CA ALA A 333 -14.28 17.14 -1.28
C ALA A 333 -13.57 17.06 -2.64
N LEU A 334 -13.77 18.07 -3.49
CA LEU A 334 -13.17 18.12 -4.81
C LEU A 334 -12.25 19.32 -4.96
N ILE A 335 -10.97 19.05 -5.25
CA ILE A 335 -9.97 20.08 -5.55
C ILE A 335 -9.54 19.94 -7.00
N LEU A 336 -9.56 21.04 -7.75
CA LEU A 336 -8.92 21.15 -9.06
C LEU A 336 -7.63 21.93 -8.90
N THR A 337 -6.51 21.40 -9.39
CA THR A 337 -5.34 22.28 -9.58
C THR A 337 -5.60 23.24 -10.74
N HIS A 338 -5.09 24.46 -10.67
CA HIS A 338 -5.20 25.41 -11.76
C HIS A 338 -3.86 26.10 -11.96
N GLY A 339 -3.32 26.08 -13.17
CA GLY A 339 -2.07 26.78 -13.47
C GLY A 339 -1.28 26.22 -14.64
N LEU A 340 -0.33 27.03 -15.12
CA LEU A 340 0.48 26.73 -16.30
C LEU A 340 1.39 25.51 -16.10
N PRO A 341 1.81 24.83 -17.19
CA PRO A 341 2.87 23.83 -17.12
C PRO A 341 4.12 24.40 -16.43
N GLY A 342 4.77 23.60 -15.59
CA GLY A 342 5.96 24.04 -14.83
C GLY A 342 5.70 24.81 -13.53
N CYS A 343 4.45 25.18 -13.20
CA CYS A 343 4.15 25.96 -11.98
C CYS A 343 4.25 25.15 -10.67
N GLY A 344 4.47 23.83 -10.75
CA GLY A 344 4.60 22.96 -9.57
C GLY A 344 3.29 22.31 -9.11
N LYS A 345 2.25 22.22 -9.96
CA LYS A 345 1.00 21.49 -9.66
C LYS A 345 1.22 20.14 -9.03
N SER A 346 2.06 19.30 -9.63
CA SER A 346 2.33 17.96 -9.11
C SER A 346 3.07 17.94 -7.78
N THR A 347 3.87 18.95 -7.47
CA THR A 347 4.51 19.10 -6.16
C THR A 347 3.49 19.55 -5.12
N VAL A 348 2.65 20.54 -5.44
CA VAL A 348 1.58 21.02 -4.55
C VAL A 348 0.57 19.91 -4.28
N SER A 349 0.12 19.20 -5.32
CA SER A 349 -0.83 18.10 -5.20
C SER A 349 -0.27 16.93 -4.38
N GLN A 350 1.05 16.69 -4.43
CA GLN A 350 1.72 15.71 -3.59
C GLN A 350 1.69 16.09 -2.11
N ILE A 351 1.91 17.36 -1.78
CA ILE A 351 1.81 17.82 -0.38
C ILE A 351 0.36 17.75 0.10
N ALA A 352 -0.57 18.19 -0.74
CA ALA A 352 -2.00 18.19 -0.42
C ALA A 352 -2.51 16.78 -0.13
N LEU A 353 -2.14 15.77 -0.94
CA LEU A 353 -2.59 14.40 -0.73
C LEU A 353 -2.02 13.78 0.55
N GLU A 354 -0.78 14.09 0.89
CA GLU A 354 -0.11 13.59 2.10
C GLU A 354 -0.73 14.20 3.37
N LYS A 355 -1.09 15.48 3.34
CA LYS A 355 -1.70 16.19 4.47
C LYS A 355 -3.19 15.90 4.65
N HIS A 356 -3.95 15.85 3.55
CA HIS A 356 -5.42 15.84 3.58
C HIS A 356 -6.03 14.53 3.08
N GLN A 357 -5.23 13.46 2.97
CA GLN A 357 -5.73 12.12 2.65
C GLN A 357 -6.48 12.07 1.31
N LEU A 358 -5.95 12.82 0.33
CA LEU A 358 -6.58 12.97 -0.99
C LEU A 358 -6.21 11.81 -1.91
N ILE A 359 -7.12 11.46 -2.82
CA ILE A 359 -6.82 10.64 -3.98
C ILE A 359 -6.56 11.57 -5.16
N ARG A 360 -5.41 11.38 -5.82
CA ARG A 360 -4.95 12.20 -6.93
C ARG A 360 -5.18 11.49 -8.26
N LEU A 361 -5.86 12.20 -9.17
CA LEU A 361 -5.93 11.86 -10.58
C LEU A 361 -5.06 12.85 -11.36
N ARG A 362 -4.12 12.36 -12.19
CA ARG A 362 -3.22 13.21 -12.97
C ARG A 362 -3.58 13.12 -14.45
N SER A 363 -3.86 14.26 -15.09
CA SER A 363 -4.23 14.27 -16.51
C SER A 363 -3.17 13.63 -17.40
N ASP A 364 -1.89 13.90 -17.14
CA ASP A 364 -0.80 13.40 -17.98
C ASP A 364 -0.63 11.88 -17.89
N VAL A 365 -0.96 11.29 -16.73
CA VAL A 365 -0.91 9.83 -16.51
C VAL A 365 -2.12 9.17 -17.15
N GLU A 366 -3.32 9.66 -16.85
CA GLU A 366 -4.56 9.04 -17.35
C GLU A 366 -4.73 9.24 -18.85
N ARG A 367 -4.24 10.34 -19.41
CA ARG A 367 -4.12 10.52 -20.86
C ARG A 367 -3.27 9.40 -21.47
N LYS A 368 -2.05 9.18 -20.97
CA LYS A 368 -1.18 8.10 -21.48
C LYS A 368 -1.88 6.75 -21.38
N ARG A 369 -2.52 6.45 -20.24
CA ARG A 369 -3.28 5.22 -20.03
C ARG A 369 -4.39 5.03 -21.06
N LEU A 370 -5.19 6.07 -21.34
CA LEU A 370 -6.25 6.03 -22.35
C LEU A 370 -5.75 5.73 -23.77
N PHE A 371 -4.50 6.07 -24.05
CA PHE A 371 -3.85 5.84 -25.34
C PHE A 371 -2.89 4.64 -25.33
N GLY A 372 -2.98 3.75 -24.34
CA GLY A 372 -2.19 2.51 -24.27
C GLY A 372 -0.71 2.70 -23.92
N LEU A 373 -0.33 3.86 -23.39
CA LEU A 373 1.03 4.18 -22.97
C LEU A 373 1.18 4.00 -21.46
N ASN A 374 2.37 3.57 -21.02
CA ASN A 374 2.72 3.57 -19.61
C ASN A 374 2.85 5.01 -19.07
N ALA A 375 2.60 5.21 -17.77
CA ALA A 375 2.58 6.54 -17.13
C ALA A 375 3.83 7.43 -17.40
N LEU A 376 5.01 6.80 -17.52
CA LEU A 376 6.29 7.50 -17.77
C LEU A 376 6.76 7.40 -19.23
N GLN A 377 6.04 6.67 -20.09
CA GLN A 377 6.41 6.53 -21.49
C GLN A 377 6.20 7.88 -22.20
N LYS A 378 7.17 8.29 -23.03
CA LYS A 378 7.00 9.47 -23.88
C LYS A 378 6.05 9.13 -25.02
N SER A 379 5.07 9.98 -25.26
CA SER A 379 4.11 9.81 -26.36
C SER A 379 4.71 10.11 -27.73
N GLY A 380 5.73 10.98 -27.78
CA GLY A 380 6.29 11.50 -29.02
C GLY A 380 5.33 12.38 -29.82
N SER A 381 4.18 12.75 -29.25
CA SER A 381 3.17 13.59 -29.90
C SER A 381 3.65 15.04 -29.98
N ALA A 382 3.48 15.68 -31.14
CA ALA A 382 3.65 17.12 -31.29
C ALA A 382 2.47 17.88 -30.67
N ILE A 383 2.59 19.21 -30.57
CA ILE A 383 1.54 20.10 -30.07
C ILE A 383 0.25 19.91 -30.88
N ASP A 384 -0.90 19.79 -30.19
CA ASP A 384 -2.24 19.56 -30.75
C ASP A 384 -2.36 18.31 -31.66
N SER A 385 -1.48 17.33 -31.45
CA SER A 385 -1.50 16.08 -32.21
C SER A 385 -1.47 14.87 -31.28
N GLY A 386 -1.80 13.70 -31.83
CA GLY A 386 -1.76 12.44 -31.10
C GLY A 386 -2.61 12.50 -29.84
N ILE A 387 -2.00 12.29 -28.68
CA ILE A 387 -2.73 12.27 -27.40
C ILE A 387 -3.14 13.68 -26.91
N TYR A 388 -2.68 14.75 -27.57
CA TYR A 388 -2.89 16.15 -27.18
C TYR A 388 -3.82 16.91 -28.12
N ASP A 389 -4.40 16.28 -29.15
CA ASP A 389 -5.38 16.95 -30.00
C ASP A 389 -6.65 17.36 -29.21
N PRO A 390 -7.48 18.29 -29.72
CA PRO A 390 -8.66 18.77 -29.00
C PRO A 390 -9.66 17.67 -28.59
N GLN A 391 -9.91 16.67 -29.45
CA GLN A 391 -10.81 15.56 -29.14
C GLN A 391 -10.18 14.63 -28.10
N ALA A 392 -8.89 14.31 -28.23
CA ALA A 392 -8.14 13.53 -27.24
C ALA A 392 -8.13 14.21 -25.86
N SER A 393 -7.96 15.54 -25.85
CA SER A 393 -8.03 16.35 -24.64
C SER A 393 -9.42 16.29 -24.01
N GLN A 394 -10.49 16.47 -24.79
CA GLN A 394 -11.86 16.34 -24.31
C GLN A 394 -12.13 14.96 -23.71
N LYS A 395 -11.73 13.88 -24.39
CA LYS A 395 -11.84 12.50 -23.87
C LYS A 395 -11.10 12.31 -22.55
N THR A 396 -9.90 12.88 -22.41
CA THR A 396 -9.13 12.83 -21.16
C THR A 396 -9.90 13.50 -20.02
N TYR A 397 -10.43 14.70 -20.22
CA TYR A 397 -11.15 15.43 -19.17
C TYR A 397 -12.49 14.75 -18.79
N GLN A 398 -13.19 14.18 -19.77
CA GLN A 398 -14.39 13.38 -19.52
C GLN A 398 -14.08 12.14 -18.68
N TYR A 399 -13.01 11.42 -19.01
CA TYR A 399 -12.55 10.27 -18.23
C TYR A 399 -12.16 10.66 -16.79
N LEU A 400 -11.44 11.78 -16.61
CA LEU A 400 -11.11 12.30 -15.28
C LEU A 400 -12.36 12.65 -14.47
N LEU A 401 -13.39 13.20 -15.11
CA LEU A 401 -14.66 13.52 -14.47
C LEU A 401 -15.38 12.24 -13.98
N GLU A 402 -15.46 11.22 -14.82
CA GLU A 402 -16.07 9.92 -14.49
C GLU A 402 -15.34 9.24 -13.32
N LYS A 403 -13.99 9.22 -13.35
CA LYS A 403 -13.21 8.68 -12.24
C LYS A 403 -13.37 9.50 -10.97
N THR A 404 -13.41 10.82 -11.10
CA THR A 404 -13.62 11.72 -9.95
C THR A 404 -14.97 11.45 -9.30
N GLN A 405 -16.04 11.32 -10.08
CA GLN A 405 -17.37 10.99 -9.57
C GLN A 405 -17.37 9.68 -8.78
N ALA A 406 -16.85 8.59 -9.35
CA ALA A 406 -16.79 7.30 -8.66
C ALA A 406 -16.01 7.36 -7.32
N LEU A 407 -14.88 8.08 -7.30
CA LEU A 407 -14.07 8.24 -6.09
C LEU A 407 -14.78 9.05 -5.00
N LEU A 408 -15.52 10.09 -5.39
CA LEU A 408 -16.33 10.90 -4.47
C LEU A 408 -17.51 10.09 -3.92
N GLU A 409 -18.13 9.24 -4.74
CA GLU A 409 -19.20 8.30 -4.33
C GLU A 409 -18.68 7.23 -3.35
N TYR A 410 -17.43 6.77 -3.52
CA TYR A 410 -16.73 5.95 -2.51
C TYR A 410 -16.33 6.75 -1.25
N GLY A 411 -16.62 8.06 -1.22
CA GLY A 411 -16.42 8.95 -0.09
C GLY A 411 -14.99 9.45 0.07
N PHE A 412 -14.12 9.33 -0.94
CA PHE A 412 -12.75 9.84 -0.87
C PHE A 412 -12.70 11.31 -1.33
N PRO A 413 -11.95 12.19 -0.65
CA PRO A 413 -11.65 13.51 -1.19
C PRO A 413 -10.66 13.38 -2.35
N VAL A 414 -10.91 14.13 -3.42
CA VAL A 414 -10.21 13.99 -4.71
C VAL A 414 -9.50 15.28 -5.08
N ILE A 415 -8.26 15.16 -5.56
CA ILE A 415 -7.55 16.24 -6.25
C ILE A 415 -7.28 15.85 -7.71
N VAL A 416 -7.82 16.63 -8.64
CA VAL A 416 -7.56 16.47 -10.06
C VAL A 416 -6.40 17.37 -10.46
N ASP A 417 -5.23 16.77 -10.65
CA ASP A 417 -3.99 17.42 -11.07
C ASP A 417 -3.95 17.53 -12.60
N ALA A 418 -4.49 18.63 -13.10
CA ALA A 418 -4.49 19.03 -14.50
C ALA A 418 -4.33 20.56 -14.64
N ALA A 419 -4.12 21.06 -15.85
CA ALA A 419 -3.90 22.49 -16.06
C ALA A 419 -5.16 23.35 -15.78
N PHE A 420 -6.34 22.85 -16.17
CA PHE A 420 -7.66 23.47 -15.99
C PHE A 420 -7.74 24.93 -16.45
N LEU A 421 -7.17 25.22 -17.62
CA LEU A 421 -7.01 26.59 -18.13
C LEU A 421 -8.22 27.10 -18.91
N LYS A 422 -9.23 26.26 -19.13
CA LYS A 422 -10.44 26.57 -19.90
C LYS A 422 -11.68 26.44 -19.04
N HIS A 423 -12.64 27.34 -19.19
CA HIS A 423 -13.92 27.26 -18.48
C HIS A 423 -14.64 25.93 -18.76
N ALA A 424 -14.65 25.49 -20.02
CA ALA A 424 -15.26 24.22 -20.43
C ALA A 424 -14.64 22.99 -19.74
N GLN A 425 -13.39 23.08 -19.27
CA GLN A 425 -12.76 22.00 -18.50
C GLN A 425 -13.16 22.04 -17.02
N ARG A 426 -13.34 23.23 -16.44
CA ARG A 426 -13.65 23.40 -15.00
C ARG A 426 -15.13 23.20 -14.69
N ARG A 427 -16.01 23.70 -15.56
CA ARG A 427 -17.46 23.73 -15.35
C ARG A 427 -18.07 22.35 -15.02
N PRO A 428 -17.74 21.25 -15.72
CA PRO A 428 -18.32 19.94 -15.39
C PRO A 428 -17.99 19.46 -13.97
N PHE A 429 -16.78 19.73 -13.48
CA PHE A 429 -16.36 19.36 -12.13
C PHE A 429 -17.03 20.23 -11.06
N GLN A 430 -17.22 21.52 -11.34
CA GLN A 430 -18.00 22.40 -10.46
C GLN A 430 -19.45 21.92 -10.33
N VAL A 431 -20.09 21.56 -11.46
CA VAL A 431 -21.45 21.02 -11.47
C VAL A 431 -21.52 19.69 -10.71
N LEU A 432 -20.54 18.81 -10.88
CA LEU A 432 -20.44 17.57 -10.11
C LEU A 432 -20.39 17.83 -8.60
N ALA A 433 -19.54 18.75 -8.15
CA ALA A 433 -19.46 19.10 -6.72
C ALA A 433 -20.76 19.71 -6.18
N GLN A 434 -21.44 20.54 -6.99
CA GLN A 434 -22.75 21.11 -6.63
C GLN A 434 -23.83 20.03 -6.50
N ASN A 435 -23.90 19.09 -7.46
CA ASN A 435 -24.87 18.01 -7.45
C ASN A 435 -24.69 17.07 -6.25
N LEU A 436 -23.43 16.83 -5.83
CA LEU A 436 -23.12 16.02 -4.65
C LEU A 436 -23.20 16.80 -3.33
N GLY A 437 -23.34 18.14 -3.38
CA GLY A 437 -23.37 18.98 -2.20
C GLY A 437 -22.07 18.98 -1.40
N ILE A 438 -20.92 18.87 -2.07
CA ILE A 438 -19.60 18.72 -1.43
C ILE A 438 -18.74 19.99 -1.57
N PRO A 439 -17.74 20.18 -0.69
CA PRO A 439 -16.78 21.27 -0.85
C PRO A 439 -16.03 21.21 -2.19
N PHE A 440 -15.86 22.37 -2.83
CA PHE A 440 -15.18 22.52 -4.11
C PHE A 440 -14.11 23.62 -4.03
N VAL A 441 -12.91 23.33 -4.53
CA VAL A 441 -11.78 24.26 -4.53
C VAL A 441 -11.09 24.29 -5.88
N ILE A 442 -10.78 25.49 -6.36
CA ILE A 442 -9.86 25.72 -7.47
C ILE A 442 -8.53 26.21 -6.86
N LEU A 443 -7.53 25.34 -6.82
CA LEU A 443 -6.20 25.62 -6.28
C LEU A 443 -5.31 26.23 -7.36
N SER A 444 -5.32 27.56 -7.45
CA SER A 444 -4.55 28.34 -8.43
C SER A 444 -3.09 28.49 -8.00
N ILE A 445 -2.18 27.86 -8.74
CA ILE A 445 -0.74 27.88 -8.44
C ILE A 445 -0.05 28.89 -9.34
N GLN A 446 0.45 29.96 -8.73
CA GLN A 446 1.08 31.09 -9.41
C GLN A 446 2.60 31.06 -9.25
N VAL A 447 3.30 31.27 -10.37
CA VAL A 447 4.77 31.28 -10.44
C VAL A 447 5.19 32.35 -11.43
N LYS A 448 6.27 33.08 -11.12
CA LYS A 448 6.87 34.05 -12.04
C LYS A 448 7.34 33.36 -13.34
N ASP A 449 7.26 34.08 -14.46
CA ASP A 449 7.52 33.52 -15.81
C ASP A 449 8.95 33.00 -15.99
N ASP A 450 9.93 33.70 -15.42
CA ASP A 450 11.34 33.31 -15.41
C ASP A 450 11.55 31.96 -14.71
N VAL A 451 10.93 31.77 -13.55
CA VAL A 451 10.98 30.52 -12.78
C VAL A 451 10.27 29.38 -13.52
N LEU A 452 9.13 29.65 -14.17
CA LEU A 452 8.43 28.65 -15.01
C LEU A 452 9.34 28.13 -16.12
N ARG A 453 9.96 29.03 -16.89
CA ARG A 453 10.85 28.68 -17.99
C ARG A 453 12.08 27.91 -17.51
N GLN A 454 12.69 28.33 -16.39
CA GLN A 454 13.83 27.63 -15.79
C GLN A 454 13.47 26.19 -15.39
N ARG A 455 12.31 25.98 -14.77
CA ARG A 455 11.84 24.65 -14.34
C ARG A 455 11.57 23.72 -15.51
N ILE A 456 10.97 24.22 -16.59
CA ILE A 456 10.73 23.43 -17.79
C ILE A 456 12.05 22.96 -18.41
N ARG A 457 13.05 23.85 -18.56
CA ARG A 457 14.38 23.49 -19.08
C ARG A 457 15.03 22.38 -18.25
N ARG A 458 15.11 22.56 -16.92
CA ARG A 458 15.69 21.57 -16.00
C ARG A 458 14.98 20.21 -16.08
N ARG A 459 13.66 20.20 -16.24
CA ARG A 459 12.87 18.97 -16.38
C ARG A 459 13.19 18.23 -17.68
N GLN A 460 13.33 18.95 -18.79
CA GLN A 460 13.65 18.37 -20.09
C GLN A 460 15.02 17.67 -20.06
N GLU A 461 16.00 18.27 -19.38
CA GLU A 461 17.32 17.67 -19.17
C GLU A 461 17.27 16.37 -18.33
N GLN A 462 16.35 16.30 -17.35
CA GLN A 462 16.24 15.14 -16.45
C GLN A 462 15.45 13.96 -17.04
N GLY A 463 14.51 14.19 -17.94
CA GLY A 463 13.82 13.15 -18.72
C GLY A 463 12.96 12.14 -17.94
N ARG A 464 12.60 12.41 -16.68
CA ARG A 464 11.89 11.48 -15.77
C ARG A 464 10.45 11.89 -15.41
N ASP A 465 9.92 12.96 -15.98
CA ASP A 465 8.56 13.45 -15.66
C ASP A 465 7.51 12.84 -16.60
N ALA A 466 6.29 12.65 -16.10
CA ALA A 466 5.15 12.25 -16.91
C ALA A 466 4.67 13.38 -17.83
N SER A 467 4.92 14.64 -17.45
CA SER A 467 4.53 15.82 -18.23
C SER A 467 5.49 16.07 -19.41
N GLU A 468 4.93 16.25 -20.61
CA GLU A 468 5.69 16.42 -21.87
C GLU A 468 5.76 17.88 -22.34
N ALA A 469 5.33 18.84 -21.51
CA ALA A 469 5.30 20.25 -21.88
C ALA A 469 6.71 20.85 -22.04
N ASP A 470 6.99 21.44 -23.20
CA ASP A 470 8.18 22.25 -23.49
C ASP A 470 7.88 23.76 -23.42
N LEU A 471 8.86 24.59 -23.80
CA LEU A 471 8.69 26.05 -23.81
C LEU A 471 7.67 26.52 -24.85
N VAL A 472 7.54 25.82 -25.98
CA VAL A 472 6.57 26.16 -27.03
C VAL A 472 5.14 25.85 -26.54
N VAL A 473 4.97 24.71 -25.86
CA VAL A 473 3.73 24.36 -25.16
C VAL A 473 3.41 25.41 -24.10
N LEU A 474 4.38 25.87 -23.30
CA LEU A 474 4.15 26.92 -22.30
C LEU A 474 3.60 28.20 -22.93
N ASP A 475 4.27 28.71 -23.96
CA ASP A 475 3.90 29.98 -24.61
C ASP A 475 2.49 29.90 -25.21
N LYS A 476 2.18 28.83 -25.93
CA LYS A 476 0.84 28.58 -26.48
C LYS A 476 -0.22 28.46 -25.39
N THR A 477 0.08 27.71 -24.34
CA THR A 477 -0.81 27.47 -23.21
C THR A 477 -1.14 28.77 -22.47
N LYS A 478 -0.16 29.68 -22.38
CA LYS A 478 -0.32 31.00 -21.76
C LYS A 478 -1.26 31.89 -22.57
N THR A 479 -1.13 31.93 -23.89
CA THR A 479 -2.01 32.70 -24.78
C THR A 479 -3.46 32.17 -24.76
N GLY A 480 -3.62 30.85 -24.61
CA GLY A 480 -4.93 30.21 -24.57
C GLY A 480 -5.59 30.16 -23.19
N ALA A 481 -4.97 30.63 -22.11
CA ALA A 481 -5.53 30.51 -20.77
C ALA A 481 -6.70 31.48 -20.53
N GLU A 482 -7.81 30.97 -20.03
CA GLU A 482 -8.99 31.74 -19.64
C GLU A 482 -8.95 32.03 -18.13
N ALA A 483 -9.14 33.29 -17.77
CA ALA A 483 -9.21 33.73 -16.37
C ALA A 483 -10.35 33.02 -15.62
N LEU A 484 -10.32 33.04 -14.29
CA LEU A 484 -11.45 32.55 -13.50
C LEU A 484 -12.64 33.51 -13.64
N GLN A 485 -13.83 32.95 -13.85
CA GLN A 485 -15.09 33.66 -13.91
C GLN A 485 -15.55 34.12 -12.51
N ALA A 486 -16.47 35.09 -12.46
CA ALA A 486 -16.96 35.64 -11.20
C ALA A 486 -17.55 34.56 -10.27
N GLU A 487 -18.23 33.56 -10.85
CA GLU A 487 -18.81 32.41 -10.13
C GLU A 487 -17.75 31.40 -9.65
N GLU A 488 -16.52 31.48 -10.15
CA GLU A 488 -15.40 30.60 -9.77
C GLU A 488 -14.54 31.21 -8.65
N LEU A 489 -14.50 32.54 -8.53
CA LEU A 489 -13.69 33.26 -7.56
C LEU A 489 -13.94 32.88 -6.09
N PRO A 490 -15.18 32.61 -5.64
CA PRO A 490 -15.44 32.17 -4.26
C PRO A 490 -14.72 30.86 -3.90
N TYR A 491 -14.50 29.98 -4.88
CA TYR A 491 -13.85 28.67 -4.70
C TYR A 491 -12.33 28.72 -4.88
N ASN A 492 -11.76 29.89 -5.22
CA ASN A 492 -10.35 30.01 -5.55
C ASN A 492 -9.47 30.10 -4.29
N VAL A 493 -8.44 29.24 -4.23
CA VAL A 493 -7.32 29.33 -3.29
C VAL A 493 -6.05 29.56 -4.10
N ILE A 494 -5.38 30.70 -3.87
CA ILE A 494 -4.15 31.05 -4.58
C ILE A 494 -2.94 30.61 -3.76
N LEU A 495 -2.02 29.89 -4.39
CA LEU A 495 -0.74 29.47 -3.82
C LEU A 495 0.41 29.97 -4.70
N THR A 496 1.29 30.79 -4.11
CA THR A 496 2.47 31.32 -4.78
C THR A 496 3.65 30.36 -4.63
N ASN A 497 4.27 29.93 -5.74
CA ASN A 497 5.33 28.90 -5.75
C ASN A 497 6.60 29.39 -6.47
N ASN A 498 7.09 30.57 -6.07
CA ASN A 498 8.25 31.24 -6.67
C ASN A 498 9.62 30.70 -6.21
N THR A 499 9.65 29.88 -5.15
CA THR A 499 10.86 29.32 -4.56
C THR A 499 10.88 27.80 -4.74
N ASP A 500 12.05 27.17 -4.60
CA ASP A 500 12.18 25.70 -4.67
C ASP A 500 11.71 24.97 -3.40
N GLY A 501 11.13 25.69 -2.43
CA GLY A 501 10.56 25.17 -1.18
C GLY A 501 9.12 25.61 -0.96
N MET A 502 8.41 24.92 -0.05
CA MET A 502 6.97 25.11 0.23
C MET A 502 6.67 25.71 1.62
N ASP A 503 7.66 26.37 2.22
CA ASP A 503 7.62 26.82 3.63
C ASP A 503 7.38 28.34 3.81
N GLY A 504 7.03 29.07 2.75
CA GLY A 504 6.78 30.52 2.83
C GLY A 504 5.47 30.87 3.54
N ASN A 505 5.41 32.03 4.21
CA ASN A 505 4.22 32.50 4.93
C ASN A 505 2.94 32.54 4.07
N ASP A 506 3.05 32.98 2.81
CA ASP A 506 1.92 33.02 1.88
C ASP A 506 1.40 31.61 1.53
N GLN A 507 2.30 30.63 1.47
CA GLN A 507 1.94 29.24 1.24
C GLN A 507 1.21 28.67 2.47
N GLN A 508 1.64 29.02 3.69
CA GLN A 508 0.93 28.62 4.91
C GLN A 508 -0.48 29.19 5.00
N ALA A 509 -0.70 30.44 4.60
CA ALA A 509 -2.04 31.03 4.53
C ALA A 509 -2.94 30.31 3.52
N ALA A 510 -2.41 29.96 2.35
CA ALA A 510 -3.12 29.17 1.35
C ALA A 510 -3.50 27.77 1.87
N TRP A 511 -2.57 27.09 2.56
CA TRP A 511 -2.84 25.79 3.19
C TRP A 511 -3.93 25.88 4.26
N ARG A 512 -3.89 26.88 5.14
CA ARG A 512 -4.95 27.09 6.14
C ARG A 512 -6.31 27.38 5.50
N LYS A 513 -6.36 28.13 4.40
CA LYS A 513 -7.60 28.38 3.65
C LYS A 513 -8.14 27.09 3.03
N LEU A 514 -7.26 26.27 2.46
CA LEU A 514 -7.62 24.96 1.94
C LEU A 514 -8.18 24.07 3.06
N GLU A 515 -7.48 23.95 4.19
CA GLU A 515 -7.91 23.19 5.37
C GLU A 515 -9.33 23.57 5.82
N ARG A 516 -9.59 24.87 6.03
CA ARG A 516 -10.92 25.37 6.44
C ARG A 516 -12.03 25.06 5.45
N THR A 517 -11.70 24.86 4.18
CA THR A 517 -12.68 24.53 3.14
C THR A 517 -12.95 23.03 3.08
N LEU A 518 -12.02 22.20 3.59
CA LEU A 518 -12.13 20.74 3.60
C LEU A 518 -12.78 20.19 4.89
N GLU A 519 -12.83 20.96 5.98
CA GLU A 519 -13.55 20.64 7.24
C GLU A 519 -15.07 20.79 7.11
#